data_AF-A0A0Q4P0V6-F1
#
_entry.id   AF-A0A0Q4P0V6-F1
#
_cell.length_a   1.000
_cell.length_b   1.000
_cell.length_c   1.000
_cell.angle_alpha   90.00
_cell.angle_beta   90.00
_cell.angle_gamma   90.00
#
_symmetry.space_group_name_H-M   'P 1'
#
loop_
_entity.id
_entity.type
_entity.pdbx_description
1 polymer ?
#
loop_
_entity_poly.entity_id
_entity_poly.type
_entity_poly.pdbx_seq_one_letter_code
_entity_poly.pdbx_strand_id
1 'polypeptide(L)'
;MPERAAAPQGLVVEDVQAEARRRLRCLKIEEWRLREFVTGTPVPDHVSHLALQIEFAAQAIGRLSPIPSDYADDVYWPRIW
;
A
#
# COMPACT_ATOMS: atom_id res chain seq x y z
N MET A 1 15.54 -35.47 12.34
CA MET A 1 15.19 -34.17 11.75
C MET A 1 14.27 -33.45 12.73
N PRO A 2 14.65 -32.32 13.35
CA PRO A 2 13.66 -31.43 13.92
C PRO A 2 13.28 -30.41 12.85
N GLU A 3 11.99 -30.39 12.51
CA GLU A 3 11.37 -29.31 11.76
C GLU A 3 11.58 -28.03 12.56
N ARG A 4 12.46 -27.15 12.07
CA ARG A 4 12.71 -25.85 12.66
C ARG A 4 11.44 -25.04 12.46
N ALA A 5 10.57 -25.02 13.48
CA ALA A 5 9.43 -24.13 13.54
C ALA A 5 9.91 -22.73 13.15
N ALA A 6 9.45 -22.24 11.99
CA ALA A 6 9.78 -20.92 11.51
C ALA A 6 9.35 -19.94 12.60
N ALA A 7 10.31 -19.20 13.18
CA ALA A 7 10.00 -18.11 14.09
C ALA A 7 8.96 -17.21 13.40
N PRO A 8 7.98 -16.64 14.12
CA PRO A 8 7.09 -15.64 13.53
C PRO A 8 8.01 -14.56 12.96
N GLN A 9 8.10 -14.49 11.63
CA GLN A 9 8.89 -13.47 10.97
C GLN A 9 8.22 -12.16 11.38
N GLY A 10 8.92 -11.36 12.19
CA GLY A 10 8.41 -10.05 12.58
C GLY A 10 8.06 -9.28 11.31
N LEU A 11 6.98 -8.50 11.35
CA LEU A 11 6.51 -7.75 10.19
C LEU A 11 7.68 -7.01 9.53
N VAL A 12 7.83 -7.24 8.24
CA VAL A 12 8.90 -6.66 7.43
C VAL A 12 8.33 -5.57 6.52
N VAL A 13 9.23 -4.77 5.95
CA VAL A 13 8.86 -3.67 5.05
C VAL A 13 8.06 -4.19 3.85
N GLU A 14 8.33 -5.42 3.41
CA GLU A 14 7.64 -6.11 2.33
C GLU A 14 6.14 -6.32 2.63
N ASP A 15 5.75 -6.53 3.90
CA ASP A 15 4.36 -6.67 4.32
C ASP A 15 3.60 -5.35 4.17
N VAL A 16 4.27 -4.24 4.52
CA VAL A 16 3.75 -2.87 4.33
C VAL A 16 3.60 -2.55 2.84
N GLN A 17 4.59 -2.92 2.02
CA GLN A 17 4.53 -2.75 0.56
C GLN A 17 3.46 -3.63 -0.09
N ALA A 18 3.23 -4.85 0.42
CA ALA A 18 2.14 -5.70 -0.03
C ALA A 18 0.77 -5.07 0.24
N GLU A 19 0.60 -4.46 1.40
CA GLU A 19 -0.64 -3.79 1.75
C GLU A 19 -0.86 -2.49 0.96
N ALA A 20 0.19 -1.70 0.72
CA ALA A 20 0.13 -0.55 -0.19
C ALA A 20 -0.36 -0.97 -1.59
N ARG A 21 0.21 -2.05 -2.13
CA ARG A 21 -0.24 -2.64 -3.41
C ARG A 21 -1.68 -3.11 -3.36
N ARG A 22 -2.13 -3.71 -2.24
CA ARG A 22 -3.54 -4.10 -2.07
C ARG A 22 -4.47 -2.90 -2.17
N ARG A 23 -4.17 -1.81 -1.46
CA ARG A 23 -4.97 -0.57 -1.47
C ARG A 23 -4.98 0.10 -2.85
N LEU A 24 -3.83 0.16 -3.53
CA LEU A 24 -3.74 0.66 -4.91
C LEU A 24 -4.59 -0.15 -5.90
N ARG A 25 -4.64 -1.48 -5.74
CA ARG A 25 -5.54 -2.34 -6.53
C ARG A 25 -7.02 -2.06 -6.23
N CYS A 26 -7.39 -1.84 -4.97
CA CYS A 26 -8.76 -1.45 -4.61
C CYS A 26 -9.16 -0.10 -5.25
N LEU A 27 -8.20 0.80 -5.43
CA LEU A 27 -8.33 2.07 -6.16
C LEU A 27 -8.41 1.92 -7.68
N LYS A 28 -8.19 0.72 -8.22
CA LYS A 28 -8.14 0.44 -9.66
C LYS A 28 -7.15 1.36 -10.41
N ILE A 29 -6.01 1.63 -9.77
CA ILE A 29 -5.04 2.60 -10.30
C ILE A 29 -4.49 2.17 -11.67
N GLU A 30 -4.38 0.86 -11.92
CA GLU A 30 -3.92 0.32 -13.20
C GLU A 30 -4.95 0.56 -14.29
N GLU A 31 -6.24 0.38 -14.01
CA GLU A 31 -7.33 0.66 -14.94
C GLU A 31 -7.45 2.16 -15.25
N TRP A 32 -7.25 3.02 -14.26
CA TRP A 32 -7.19 4.47 -14.46
C TRP A 32 -6.04 4.87 -15.39
N ARG A 33 -4.83 4.33 -15.15
CA ARG A 33 -3.65 4.58 -16.00
C ARG A 33 -3.84 4.02 -17.41
N LEU A 34 -4.46 2.85 -17.55
CA LEU A 34 -4.79 2.27 -18.85
C LEU A 34 -5.77 3.16 -19.61
N ARG A 35 -6.81 3.65 -18.95
CA ARG A 35 -7.78 4.58 -19.56
C ARG A 35 -7.08 5.86 -20.02
N GLU A 36 -6.21 6.44 -19.19
CA GLU A 36 -5.42 7.62 -19.58
C GLU A 36 -4.56 7.33 -20.81
N PHE A 37 -3.85 6.20 -20.83
CA PHE A 37 -3.04 5.80 -21.97
C PHE A 37 -3.85 5.64 -23.27
N VAL A 38 -5.04 5.04 -23.19
CA VAL A 38 -5.90 4.77 -24.36
C VAL A 38 -6.64 6.02 -24.84
N THR A 39 -7.11 6.86 -23.91
CA THR A 39 -8.04 7.97 -24.22
C THR A 39 -7.39 9.35 -24.19
N GLY A 40 -6.17 9.47 -23.66
CA GLY A 40 -5.52 10.75 -23.37
C GLY A 40 -6.20 11.56 -22.25
N THR A 41 -7.26 11.04 -21.62
CA THR A 41 -7.93 11.72 -20.51
C THR A 41 -7.18 11.43 -19.21
N PRO A 42 -6.69 12.46 -18.50
CA PRO A 42 -5.88 12.25 -17.30
C PRO A 42 -6.66 11.51 -16.21
N VAL A 43 -5.91 10.81 -15.35
CA VAL A 43 -6.47 10.24 -14.11
C VAL A 43 -7.01 11.38 -13.23
N PRO A 44 -8.22 11.26 -12.66
CA PRO A 44 -8.75 12.30 -11.79
C PRO A 44 -7.80 12.63 -10.64
N ASP A 45 -7.59 13.92 -10.36
CA ASP A 45 -6.60 14.39 -9.39
C ASP A 45 -6.74 13.73 -8.02
N HIS A 46 -7.97 13.52 -7.53
CA HIS A 46 -8.22 12.88 -6.24
C HIS A 46 -7.74 11.42 -6.20
N VAL A 47 -7.84 10.68 -7.32
CA VAL A 47 -7.33 9.31 -7.45
C VAL A 47 -5.80 9.31 -7.45
N SER A 48 -5.20 10.21 -8.26
CA SER A 48 -3.74 10.37 -8.35
C SER A 48 -3.13 10.78 -7.00
N HIS A 49 -3.74 11.75 -6.32
CA HIS A 49 -3.30 12.18 -5.00
C HIS A 49 -3.43 11.09 -3.95
N LEU A 50 -4.54 10.34 -3.95
CA LEU A 50 -4.72 9.26 -3.00
C LEU A 50 -3.72 8.12 -3.22
N ALA A 51 -3.44 7.76 -4.48
CA ALA A 51 -2.40 6.78 -4.81
C ALA A 51 -1.02 7.23 -4.29
N LEU A 52 -0.66 8.50 -4.49
CA LEU A 52 0.59 9.07 -3.98
C LEU A 52 0.65 9.05 -2.44
N GLN A 53 -0.45 9.37 -1.77
CA GLN A 53 -0.55 9.31 -0.31
C GLN A 53 -0.37 7.88 0.22
N ILE A 54 -0.89 6.86 -0.47
CA ILE A 54 -0.70 5.45 -0.11
C ILE A 54 0.79 5.07 -0.21
N GLU A 55 1.48 5.49 -1.28
CA GLU A 55 2.91 5.24 -1.44
C GLU A 55 3.74 5.92 -0.34
N PHE A 56 3.42 7.17 0.02
CA PHE A 56 4.08 7.86 1.13
C PHE A 56 3.80 7.23 2.49
N ALA A 57 2.56 6.81 2.75
CA ALA A 57 2.20 6.11 3.98
C ALA A 57 3.03 4.81 4.12
N ALA A 58 3.14 4.03 3.03
CA ALA A 58 3.95 2.81 3.03
C ALA A 58 5.42 3.08 3.36
N GLN A 59 6.00 4.15 2.79
CA GLN A 59 7.38 4.55 3.10
C GLN A 59 7.55 5.00 4.56
N ALA A 60 6.57 5.72 5.12
CA ALA A 60 6.61 6.18 6.50
C ALA A 60 6.49 5.01 7.50
N ILE A 61 5.50 4.13 7.28
CA ILE A 61 5.27 2.95 8.11
C ILE A 61 6.48 2.00 8.04
N GLY A 62 7.04 1.77 6.85
CA GLY A 62 8.21 0.91 6.66
C GLY A 62 9.50 1.42 7.33
N ARG A 63 9.55 2.67 7.79
CA ARG A 63 10.66 3.21 8.59
C ARG A 63 10.49 3.01 10.09
N LEU A 64 9.34 2.53 10.55
CA LEU A 64 9.09 2.25 11.96
C LEU A 64 9.82 0.98 12.39
N SER A 65 10.45 1.02 13.56
CA SER A 65 11.16 -0.13 14.15
C SER A 65 10.76 -0.30 15.62
N PRO A 66 9.97 -1.33 15.97
CA PRO A 66 9.37 -2.32 15.06
C PRO A 66 8.20 -1.75 14.24
N ILE A 67 7.88 -2.40 13.12
CA ILE A 67 6.64 -2.12 12.37
C ILE A 67 5.44 -2.50 13.27
N PRO A 68 4.42 -1.63 13.43
CA PRO A 68 3.24 -1.94 14.24
C PRO A 68 2.51 -3.20 13.76
N SER A 69 2.04 -4.05 14.67
CA SER A 69 1.28 -5.26 14.33
C SER A 69 -0.04 -4.98 13.61
N ASP A 70 -0.59 -3.80 13.85
CA ASP A 70 -1.82 -3.23 13.32
C ASP A 70 -1.56 -2.24 12.16
N TYR A 71 -0.39 -2.32 11.50
CA TYR A 71 -0.04 -1.41 10.41
C TYR A 71 -1.08 -1.34 9.28
N ALA A 72 -1.94 -2.36 9.14
CA ALA A 72 -3.01 -2.42 8.16
C ALA A 72 -4.24 -1.58 8.52
N ASP A 73 -4.32 -1.02 9.72
CA ASP A 73 -5.47 -0.21 10.17
C ASP A 73 -5.51 1.15 9.47
N ASP A 74 -6.72 1.63 9.15
CA ASP A 74 -6.96 2.91 8.45
C ASP A 74 -6.58 4.17 9.27
N VAL A 75 -5.93 4.00 10.42
CA VAL A 75 -5.24 5.09 11.14
C VAL A 75 -3.91 5.46 10.47
N TYR A 76 -3.25 4.49 9.83
CA TYR A 76 -1.95 4.66 9.17
C TYR A 76 -2.06 5.03 7.69
N TRP A 77 -3.24 4.85 7.08
CA TRP A 77 -3.46 5.02 5.65
C TRP A 77 -4.41 6.18 5.36
N PRO A 78 -4.27 6.84 4.19
CA PRO A 78 -5.17 7.91 3.80
C PRO A 78 -6.61 7.38 3.60
N ARG A 79 -7.59 8.17 4.02
CA ARG A 79 -9.02 7.83 3.96
C ARG A 79 -9.70 8.49 2.76
N ILE A 80 -10.64 7.76 2.18
CA ILE A 80 -11.63 8.33 1.25
C ILE A 80 -12.76 8.88 2.12
N TRP A 81 -13.00 10.19 2.06
CA TRP A 81 -14.14 10.85 2.70
C TRP A 81 -15.32 10.93 1.74
#